data_AF-A0A7N2LUM1-F1
#
_entry.id   AF-A0A7N2LUM1-F1
#
_cell.length_a   1.000
_cell.length_b   1.000
_cell.length_c   1.000
_cell.angle_alpha   90.00
_cell.angle_beta   90.00
_cell.angle_gamma   90.00
#
_symmetry.space_group_name_H-M   'P 1'
#
loop_
_entity.id
_entity.type
_entity.pdbx_description
1 polymer ?
#
loop_
_entity_poly.entity_id
_entity_poly.type
_entity_poly.pdbx_seq_one_letter_code
_entity_poly.pdbx_strand_id
1 'polypeptide(L)'
;MTSLSLNPSITLLFLSMLSLLSLTTHATAPIHLNEVCANTTFSSNSTYQSNLNSLLSSLSSNATHSLEFYNTTSGENTSNPVYGLFLCRGDVTPQLCQECVAAAVKEITKKCSREKVAVIWYDECMLRYSNRSFFSTVDEKPKFALLNTQNITEQDRFNKLLAKSMNETAAQASNAPIGSKSLEPKK
;
A
#
# COMPACT_ATOMS: atom_id res chain seq x y z
N MET A 1 -9.98 -0.53 59.01
CA MET A 1 -10.43 -0.61 57.61
C MET A 1 -11.37 0.57 57.38
N THR A 2 -10.86 1.71 56.93
CA THR A 2 -11.68 2.90 56.61
C THR A 2 -12.10 2.80 55.15
N SER A 3 -13.39 2.62 54.91
CA SER A 3 -13.97 2.68 53.58
C SER A 3 -13.90 4.12 53.08
N LEU A 4 -13.10 4.37 52.03
CA LEU A 4 -13.20 5.62 51.28
C LEU A 4 -14.52 5.57 50.49
N SER A 5 -15.51 6.36 50.90
CA SER A 5 -16.69 6.63 50.09
C SER A 5 -16.33 7.64 49.01
N LEU A 6 -16.20 7.19 47.76
CA LEU A 6 -16.03 8.13 46.64
C LEU A 6 -17.36 8.85 46.36
N ASN A 7 -17.29 10.17 46.22
CA ASN A 7 -18.43 11.02 45.90
C ASN A 7 -19.00 10.62 44.52
N PRO A 8 -20.34 10.43 44.40
CA PRO A 8 -20.98 10.05 43.13
C PRO A 8 -20.69 11.03 41.97
N SER A 9 -20.41 12.30 42.26
CA SER A 9 -20.01 13.27 41.25
C SER A 9 -18.60 13.01 40.71
N ILE A 10 -17.68 12.52 41.55
CA ILE A 10 -16.29 12.20 41.17
C ILE A 10 -16.26 10.92 40.34
N THR A 11 -17.07 9.91 40.69
CA THR A 11 -17.18 8.68 39.90
C THR A 11 -17.80 8.97 38.52
N LEU A 12 -18.78 9.87 38.43
CA LEU A 12 -19.37 10.27 37.15
C LEU A 12 -18.37 11.01 36.25
N LEU A 13 -17.53 11.89 36.83
CA LEU A 13 -16.44 12.56 36.12
C LEU A 13 -15.38 11.56 35.63
N PHE A 14 -15.03 10.56 36.45
CA PHE A 14 -14.09 9.50 36.05
C PHE A 14 -14.63 8.63 34.92
N LEU A 15 -15.92 8.26 34.97
CA LEU A 15 -16.59 7.50 33.90
C LEU A 15 -16.67 8.32 32.60
N SER A 16 -16.94 9.62 32.70
CA SER A 16 -16.90 10.56 31.58
C SER A 16 -15.50 10.65 30.96
N MET A 17 -14.44 10.79 31.76
CA MET A 17 -13.06 10.80 31.27
C MET A 17 -12.64 9.46 30.66
N LEU A 18 -13.06 8.31 31.21
CA LEU A 18 -12.86 6.98 30.59
C LEU A 18 -13.57 6.85 29.25
N SER A 19 -14.76 7.43 29.11
CA SER A 19 -15.50 7.46 27.84
C SER A 19 -14.80 8.35 26.80
N LEU A 20 -14.17 9.44 27.23
CA LEU A 20 -13.38 10.33 26.37
C LEU A 20 -12.05 9.68 25.94
N LEU A 21 -11.41 8.87 26.80
CA LEU A 21 -10.27 8.03 26.42
C LEU A 21 -10.63 6.93 25.41
N SER A 22 -11.92 6.60 25.28
CA SER A 22 -12.41 5.61 24.32
C SER A 22 -12.67 6.20 22.93
N LEU A 23 -12.47 7.52 22.72
CA LEU A 23 -12.32 8.10 21.39
C LEU A 23 -10.96 7.71 20.83
N THR A 24 -10.84 6.42 20.48
CA THR A 24 -9.77 5.96 19.62
C THR A 24 -9.94 6.65 18.27
N THR A 25 -8.90 7.35 17.83
CA THR A 25 -8.78 7.76 16.43
C THR A 25 -8.91 6.50 15.60
N HIS A 26 -10.00 6.36 14.83
CA HIS A 26 -10.16 5.24 13.92
C HIS A 26 -9.05 5.37 12.87
N ALA A 27 -7.98 4.60 13.04
CA ALA A 27 -7.10 4.30 11.92
C ALA A 27 -8.00 3.62 10.88
N THR A 28 -8.23 4.32 9.77
CA THR A 28 -9.09 3.80 8.72
C THR A 28 -8.36 2.60 8.12
N ALA A 29 -8.98 1.43 8.14
CA ALA A 29 -8.34 0.22 7.63
C ALA A 29 -8.02 0.38 6.13
N PRO A 30 -6.92 -0.22 5.64
CA PRO A 30 -6.55 -0.15 4.23
C PRO A 30 -7.68 -0.63 3.31
N ILE A 31 -7.95 0.12 2.24
CA ILE A 31 -9.07 -0.14 1.32
C ILE A 31 -8.58 -0.98 0.15
N HIS A 32 -8.99 -2.25 0.10
CA HIS A 32 -8.69 -3.12 -1.03
C HIS A 32 -9.38 -2.64 -2.31
N LEU A 33 -8.63 -2.47 -3.39
CA LEU A 33 -9.15 -2.02 -4.68
C LEU A 33 -9.27 -3.16 -5.70
N ASN A 34 -8.17 -3.87 -5.97
CA ASN A 34 -8.13 -4.91 -7.00
C ASN A 34 -6.87 -5.79 -6.88
N GLU A 35 -6.92 -6.99 -7.44
CA GLU A 35 -5.79 -7.90 -7.58
C GLU A 35 -5.72 -8.54 -8.98
N VAL A 36 -4.51 -8.87 -9.43
CA VAL A 36 -4.30 -9.66 -10.66
C VAL A 36 -3.29 -10.75 -10.35
N CYS A 37 -3.70 -12.00 -10.55
CA CYS A 37 -2.85 -13.18 -10.51
C CYS A 37 -2.65 -13.69 -11.95
N ALA A 38 -1.41 -13.84 -12.42
CA ALA A 38 -1.15 -14.32 -13.77
C ALA A 38 -1.24 -15.85 -13.86
N ASN A 39 -1.65 -16.40 -15.01
CA ASN A 39 -1.81 -17.84 -15.23
C ASN A 39 -0.50 -18.67 -15.19
N THR A 40 0.63 -18.08 -14.83
CA THR A 40 1.91 -18.80 -14.68
C THR A 40 2.03 -19.26 -13.23
N THR A 41 2.08 -20.57 -12.98
CA THR A 41 2.03 -21.13 -11.62
C THR A 41 3.32 -21.88 -11.21
N PHE A 42 3.48 -22.10 -9.90
CA PHE A 42 4.52 -22.95 -9.32
C PHE A 42 3.93 -24.21 -8.66
N SER A 43 4.76 -25.23 -8.45
CA SER A 43 4.39 -26.45 -7.71
C SER A 43 4.48 -26.23 -6.21
N SER A 44 3.58 -26.85 -5.45
CA SER A 44 3.65 -26.86 -3.98
C SER A 44 4.98 -27.41 -3.49
N ASN A 45 5.47 -26.88 -2.36
CA ASN A 45 6.75 -27.20 -1.74
C ASN A 45 7.97 -26.99 -2.65
N SER A 46 7.86 -26.11 -3.66
CA SER A 46 8.99 -25.75 -4.51
C SER A 46 9.90 -24.72 -3.86
N THR A 47 11.15 -24.64 -4.32
CA THR A 47 12.08 -23.55 -4.00
C THR A 47 11.48 -22.17 -4.32
N TYR A 48 10.66 -22.08 -5.37
CA TYR A 48 9.96 -20.83 -5.70
C TYR A 48 9.00 -20.43 -4.58
N GLN A 49 8.23 -21.39 -4.03
CA GLN A 49 7.30 -21.11 -2.93
C GLN A 49 8.04 -20.62 -1.68
N SER A 50 9.16 -21.25 -1.31
CA SER A 50 9.96 -20.78 -0.16
C SER A 50 10.52 -19.38 -0.39
N ASN A 51 11.04 -19.09 -1.59
CA ASN A 51 11.57 -17.77 -1.93
C ASN A 51 10.46 -16.71 -1.95
N LEU A 52 9.26 -17.03 -2.45
CA LEU A 52 8.11 -16.13 -2.41
C LEU A 52 7.68 -15.82 -0.97
N ASN A 53 7.64 -16.82 -0.09
CA ASN A 53 7.33 -16.60 1.32
C ASN A 53 8.36 -15.69 2.00
N SER A 54 9.66 -15.92 1.76
CA SER A 54 10.74 -15.07 2.27
C SER A 54 10.65 -13.65 1.74
N LEU A 55 10.35 -13.47 0.45
CA LEU A 55 10.14 -12.17 -0.17
C LEU A 55 8.98 -11.40 0.50
N LEU A 56 7.81 -12.02 0.61
CA LEU A 56 6.62 -11.39 1.20
C LEU A 56 6.83 -11.01 2.67
N SER A 57 7.53 -11.87 3.42
CA SER A 57 7.96 -11.57 4.79
C SER A 57 8.88 -10.34 4.84
N SER A 58 9.86 -10.25 3.92
CA SER A 58 10.78 -9.12 3.84
C SER A 58 10.09 -7.82 3.47
N LEU A 59 9.13 -7.85 2.53
CA LEU A 59 8.34 -6.67 2.16
C LEU A 59 7.52 -6.15 3.35
N SER A 60 6.82 -7.04 4.07
CA SER A 60 6.04 -6.68 5.26
C SER A 60 6.90 -6.09 6.37
N SER A 61 8.08 -6.68 6.65
CA SER A 61 8.96 -6.20 7.71
C SER A 61 9.58 -4.83 7.40
N ASN A 62 9.91 -4.56 6.14
CA ASN A 62 10.56 -3.31 5.73
C ASN A 62 9.59 -2.13 5.60
N ALA A 63 8.27 -2.38 5.58
CA ALA A 63 7.27 -1.31 5.60
C ALA A 63 7.25 -0.51 6.92
N THR A 64 8.00 -0.92 7.94
CA THR A 64 8.15 -0.24 9.24
C THR A 64 9.14 0.94 9.22
N HIS A 65 9.99 1.07 8.20
CA HIS A 65 11.14 1.99 8.19
C HIS A 65 10.85 3.39 7.64
N SER A 66 9.59 3.87 7.68
CA SER A 66 9.15 5.09 6.97
C SER A 66 9.49 5.07 5.47
N LEU A 67 9.63 3.88 4.90
CA LEU A 67 9.89 3.67 3.49
C LEU A 67 8.54 3.67 2.76
N GLU A 68 8.34 4.67 1.90
CA GLU A 68 7.19 4.72 0.98
C GLU A 68 7.37 3.74 -0.18
N PHE A 69 8.61 3.30 -0.43
CA PHE A 69 8.96 2.35 -1.49
C PHE A 69 10.06 1.42 -1.00
N TYR A 70 9.95 0.14 -1.33
CA TYR A 70 11.01 -0.84 -1.10
C TYR A 70 10.90 -1.96 -2.13
N ASN A 71 12.04 -2.35 -2.70
CA ASN A 71 12.16 -3.52 -3.55
C ASN A 71 13.20 -4.48 -3.00
N THR A 72 13.03 -5.76 -3.28
CA THR A 72 13.97 -6.79 -2.86
C THR A 72 13.83 -8.04 -3.75
N THR A 73 14.83 -8.91 -3.67
CA THR A 73 14.87 -10.16 -4.39
C THR A 73 15.11 -11.29 -3.39
N SER A 74 14.35 -12.37 -3.49
CA SER A 74 14.60 -13.60 -2.73
C SER A 74 15.08 -14.71 -3.66
N GLY A 75 16.02 -15.52 -3.19
CA GLY A 75 16.66 -16.56 -4.00
C GLY A 75 17.56 -16.00 -5.09
N GLU A 76 18.19 -14.85 -4.84
CA GLU A 76 19.21 -14.29 -5.74
C GLU A 76 20.32 -15.33 -5.99
N ASN A 77 20.74 -15.48 -7.25
CA ASN A 77 21.67 -16.52 -7.71
C ASN A 77 21.15 -17.97 -7.69
N THR A 78 19.84 -18.18 -7.53
CA THR A 78 19.21 -19.49 -7.74
C THR A 78 18.51 -19.56 -9.10
N SER A 79 18.06 -20.76 -9.50
CA SER A 79 17.22 -20.94 -10.69
C SER A 79 15.78 -20.44 -10.52
N ASN A 80 15.39 -20.00 -9.32
CA ASN A 80 14.03 -19.58 -8.98
C ASN A 80 14.02 -18.25 -8.20
N PRO A 81 14.60 -17.16 -8.73
CA PRO A 81 14.53 -15.87 -8.06
C PRO A 81 13.09 -15.34 -8.08
N VAL A 82 12.73 -14.62 -7.03
CA VAL A 82 11.47 -13.88 -6.94
C VAL A 82 11.80 -12.42 -6.68
N TYR A 83 11.29 -11.55 -7.53
CA TYR A 83 11.45 -10.11 -7.45
C TYR A 83 10.18 -9.51 -6.91
N GLY A 84 10.27 -8.59 -5.95
CA GLY A 84 9.09 -7.92 -5.43
C GLY A 84 9.35 -6.52 -4.94
N LEU A 85 8.28 -5.74 -4.86
CA LEU A 85 8.28 -4.42 -4.26
C LEU A 85 6.93 -4.10 -3.64
N PHE A 86 6.94 -3.11 -2.75
CA PHE A 86 5.75 -2.33 -2.43
C PHE A 86 5.98 -0.86 -2.75
N LEU A 87 4.87 -0.15 -2.98
CA LEU A 87 4.82 1.30 -3.12
C LEU A 87 3.60 1.80 -2.34
N CYS A 88 3.81 2.62 -1.33
CA CYS A 88 2.79 3.36 -0.63
C CYS A 88 2.55 4.71 -1.30
N ARG A 89 1.35 5.25 -1.15
CA ARG A 89 1.03 6.60 -1.61
C ARG A 89 1.81 7.63 -0.78
N GLY A 90 2.37 8.65 -1.43
CA GLY A 90 3.30 9.58 -0.76
C GLY A 90 2.68 10.50 0.30
N ASP A 91 1.35 10.52 0.43
CA ASP A 91 0.60 11.32 1.39
C ASP A 91 0.08 10.52 2.60
N VAL A 92 0.31 9.20 2.65
CA VAL A 92 -0.12 8.36 3.79
C VAL A 92 0.91 8.35 4.91
N THR A 93 0.46 8.13 6.13
CA THR A 93 1.36 8.00 7.28
C THR A 93 2.19 6.71 7.17
N PRO A 94 3.40 6.66 7.76
CA PRO A 94 4.20 5.43 7.81
C PRO A 94 3.44 4.24 8.42
N GLN A 95 2.61 4.51 9.44
CA GLN A 95 1.79 3.48 10.08
C GLN A 95 0.75 2.92 9.10
N LEU A 96 0.01 3.77 8.38
CA LEU A 96 -0.99 3.33 7.42
C LEU A 96 -0.37 2.57 6.24
N CYS A 97 0.83 3.01 5.80
CA CYS A 97 1.63 2.27 4.82
C CYS A 97 1.98 0.86 5.32
N GLN A 98 2.48 0.73 6.55
CA GLN A 98 2.81 -0.56 7.15
C GLN A 98 1.58 -1.48 7.24
N GLU A 99 0.46 -0.96 7.74
CA GLU A 99 -0.81 -1.69 7.84
C GLU A 99 -1.29 -2.15 6.46
N CYS A 100 -1.18 -1.29 5.44
CA CYS A 100 -1.55 -1.61 4.07
C CYS A 100 -0.67 -2.72 3.49
N VAL A 101 0.66 -2.64 3.62
CA VAL A 101 1.57 -3.67 3.08
C VAL A 101 1.32 -5.01 3.77
N ALA A 102 1.08 -5.02 5.09
CA ALA A 102 0.75 -6.24 5.82
C ALA A 102 -0.58 -6.86 5.34
N ALA A 103 -1.60 -6.03 5.11
CA ALA A 103 -2.88 -6.47 4.55
C ALA A 103 -2.72 -7.03 3.13
N ALA A 104 -1.95 -6.33 2.29
CA ALA A 104 -1.64 -6.74 0.92
C ALA A 104 -0.92 -8.09 0.87
N VAL A 105 0.09 -8.31 1.72
CA VAL A 105 0.79 -9.60 1.83
C VAL A 105 -0.17 -10.73 2.22
N LYS A 106 -1.04 -10.48 3.21
CA LYS A 106 -2.02 -11.49 3.65
C LYS A 106 -3.01 -11.84 2.53
N GLU A 107 -3.60 -10.85 1.87
CA GLU A 107 -4.60 -11.09 0.84
C GLU A 107 -3.98 -11.65 -0.45
N ILE A 108 -2.81 -11.17 -0.90
CA ILE A 108 -2.18 -11.70 -2.11
C ILE A 108 -1.75 -13.17 -1.94
N THR A 109 -1.35 -13.58 -0.73
CA THR A 109 -1.04 -14.99 -0.41
C THR A 109 -2.28 -15.88 -0.51
N LYS A 110 -3.45 -15.33 -0.11
CA LYS A 110 -4.73 -16.04 -0.15
C LYS A 110 -5.32 -16.10 -1.56
N LYS A 111 -5.29 -14.99 -2.30
CA LYS A 111 -5.91 -14.86 -3.62
C LYS A 111 -5.05 -15.40 -4.75
N CYS A 112 -3.73 -15.19 -4.69
CA CYS A 112 -2.76 -15.65 -5.68
C CYS A 112 -1.87 -16.75 -5.09
N SER A 113 -2.50 -17.85 -4.67
CA SER A 113 -1.86 -18.90 -3.86
C SER A 113 -0.76 -19.69 -4.57
N ARG A 114 -0.76 -19.72 -5.91
CA ARG A 114 0.17 -20.55 -6.71
C ARG A 114 0.78 -19.82 -7.90
N GLU A 115 0.40 -18.57 -8.12
CA GLU A 115 0.83 -17.78 -9.26
C GLU A 115 2.23 -17.22 -9.02
N LYS A 116 3.05 -17.22 -10.06
CA LYS A 116 4.42 -16.69 -10.02
C LYS A 116 4.46 -15.17 -10.19
N VAL A 117 3.39 -14.58 -10.71
CA VAL A 117 3.30 -13.15 -10.95
C VAL A 117 1.97 -12.68 -10.41
N ALA A 118 2.03 -11.71 -9.51
CA ALA A 118 0.84 -11.08 -8.99
C ALA A 118 1.09 -9.62 -8.62
N VAL A 119 0.00 -8.86 -8.62
CA VAL A 119 -0.07 -7.52 -8.07
C VAL A 119 -1.38 -7.36 -7.33
N ILE A 120 -1.34 -6.60 -6.25
CA ILE A 120 -2.52 -6.19 -5.49
C ILE A 120 -2.44 -4.68 -5.25
N TRP A 121 -3.58 -4.02 -5.38
CA TRP A 121 -3.76 -2.59 -5.16
C TRP A 121 -4.73 -2.38 -4.01
N TYR A 122 -4.29 -1.56 -3.07
CA TYR A 122 -5.09 -0.88 -2.09
C TYR A 122 -5.06 0.62 -2.42
N ASP A 123 -5.95 1.39 -1.79
CA ASP A 123 -5.94 2.84 -1.96
C ASP A 123 -4.62 3.47 -1.44
N GLU A 124 -4.07 2.88 -0.38
CA GLU A 124 -2.89 3.37 0.32
C GLU A 124 -1.57 2.78 -0.21
N CYS A 125 -1.59 1.59 -0.81
CA CYS A 125 -0.38 0.93 -1.29
C CYS A 125 -0.61 -0.07 -2.43
N MET A 126 0.47 -0.42 -3.12
CA MET A 126 0.54 -1.47 -4.13
C MET A 126 1.65 -2.44 -3.75
N LEU A 127 1.42 -3.74 -3.94
CA LEU A 127 2.45 -4.78 -3.81
C LEU A 127 2.47 -5.63 -5.08
N ARG A 128 3.67 -5.88 -5.61
CA ARG A 128 3.86 -6.69 -6.82
C ARG A 128 5.02 -7.66 -6.64
N TYR A 129 4.85 -8.89 -7.11
CA TYR A 129 5.94 -9.85 -7.24
C TYR A 129 5.94 -10.54 -8.62
N SER A 130 7.10 -11.03 -9.04
CA SER A 130 7.27 -11.73 -10.32
C SER A 130 8.47 -12.67 -10.31
N ASN A 131 8.45 -13.68 -11.18
CA ASN A 131 9.58 -14.55 -11.49
C ASN A 131 10.58 -13.96 -12.49
N ARG A 132 10.36 -12.72 -12.95
CA ARG A 132 11.30 -11.94 -13.76
C ARG A 132 11.54 -10.59 -13.09
N SER A 133 12.73 -10.03 -13.22
CA SER A 133 12.97 -8.65 -12.77
C SER A 133 12.08 -7.70 -13.58
N PHE A 134 11.45 -6.77 -12.89
CA PHE A 134 10.66 -5.68 -13.47
C PHE A 134 11.08 -4.32 -12.90
N PHE A 135 12.20 -4.27 -12.18
CA PHE A 135 12.71 -3.04 -11.61
C PHE A 135 13.24 -2.13 -12.71
N SER A 136 13.00 -0.83 -12.55
CA SER A 136 13.48 0.22 -13.47
C SER A 136 13.13 -0.02 -14.94
N THR A 137 12.08 -0.79 -15.21
CA THR A 137 11.59 -1.11 -16.56
C THR A 137 10.17 -0.58 -16.69
N VAL A 138 9.89 0.13 -17.78
CA VAL A 138 8.53 0.60 -18.07
C VAL A 138 7.66 -0.61 -18.40
N ASP A 139 6.65 -0.87 -17.56
CA ASP A 139 5.66 -1.92 -17.76
C ASP A 139 4.25 -1.35 -17.51
N GLU A 140 3.49 -1.18 -18.59
CA GLU A 140 2.12 -0.64 -18.53
C GLU A 140 1.09 -1.68 -18.06
N LYS A 141 1.52 -2.92 -17.81
CA LYS A 141 0.65 -4.02 -17.43
C LYS A 141 1.17 -4.76 -16.19
N PRO A 142 0.25 -5.39 -15.44
CA PRO A 142 -1.20 -5.15 -15.46
C PRO A 142 -1.53 -3.72 -14.95
N LYS A 143 -2.63 -3.15 -15.43
CA LYS A 143 -3.14 -1.84 -15.01
C LYS A 143 -4.56 -1.95 -14.48
N PHE A 144 -4.87 -1.14 -13.48
CA PHE A 144 -6.19 -1.00 -12.89
C PHE A 144 -6.62 0.47 -13.00
N ALA A 145 -7.91 0.70 -13.27
CA ALA A 145 -8.46 2.05 -13.41
C ALA A 145 -9.79 2.14 -12.67
N LEU A 146 -9.93 3.18 -11.85
CA LEU A 146 -11.20 3.60 -11.28
C LEU A 146 -11.83 4.65 -12.19
N LEU A 147 -13.10 4.45 -12.56
CA LEU A 147 -13.82 5.33 -13.47
C LEU A 147 -14.90 6.08 -12.72
N ASN A 148 -14.95 7.40 -12.88
CA ASN A 148 -16.11 8.19 -12.49
C ASN A 148 -17.09 8.25 -13.68
N THR A 149 -18.32 7.77 -13.48
CA THR A 149 -19.37 7.72 -14.50
C THR A 149 -20.30 8.94 -14.48
N GLN A 150 -20.00 9.94 -13.65
CA GLN A 150 -20.79 11.17 -13.57
C GLN A 150 -20.58 12.07 -14.78
N ASN A 151 -21.62 12.84 -15.12
CA ASN A 151 -21.57 13.83 -16.20
C ASN A 151 -20.88 15.12 -15.76
N ILE A 152 -20.14 15.73 -16.68
CA ILE A 152 -19.47 17.01 -16.48
C ILE A 152 -20.10 18.04 -17.43
N THR A 153 -20.71 19.09 -16.86
CA THR A 153 -21.41 20.13 -17.63
C THR A 153 -20.49 20.92 -18.56
N GLU A 154 -19.30 21.33 -18.10
CA GLU A 154 -18.32 22.10 -18.88
C GLU A 154 -17.18 21.21 -19.42
N GLN A 155 -17.52 20.21 -20.24
CA GLN A 155 -16.59 19.16 -20.67
C GLN A 155 -15.30 19.70 -21.32
N ASP A 156 -15.39 20.69 -22.20
CA ASP A 156 -14.21 21.27 -22.87
C ASP A 156 -13.27 21.96 -21.90
N ARG A 157 -13.82 22.72 -20.94
CA ARG A 157 -13.04 23.39 -19.90
C ARG A 157 -12.37 22.37 -18.99
N PHE A 158 -13.11 21.34 -18.59
CA PHE A 158 -12.60 20.25 -17.77
C PHE A 158 -11.45 19.53 -18.48
N ASN A 159 -11.62 19.12 -19.74
CA ASN A 159 -10.60 18.41 -20.50
C ASN A 159 -9.31 19.23 -20.67
N LYS A 160 -9.45 20.55 -20.92
CA LYS A 160 -8.30 21.47 -21.00
C LYS A 160 -7.54 21.54 -19.67
N LEU A 161 -8.27 21.68 -18.56
CA LEU A 161 -7.66 21.71 -17.22
C LEU A 161 -6.99 20.38 -16.88
N LEU A 162 -7.66 19.25 -17.14
CA LEU A 162 -7.12 17.92 -16.92
C LEU A 162 -5.81 17.70 -17.69
N ALA A 163 -5.80 17.99 -18.99
CA ALA A 163 -4.61 17.83 -19.82
C ALA A 163 -3.46 18.72 -19.33
N LYS A 164 -3.75 19.98 -18.97
CA LYS A 164 -2.77 20.89 -18.39
C LYS A 164 -2.19 20.33 -17.09
N SER A 165 -3.03 19.96 -16.14
CA SER A 165 -2.60 19.42 -14.85
C SER A 165 -1.76 18.15 -15.01
N MET A 166 -2.19 17.20 -15.84
CA MET A 166 -1.44 15.96 -16.09
C MET A 166 -0.06 16.22 -16.69
N ASN A 167 0.04 17.17 -17.64
CA ASN A 167 1.32 17.54 -18.24
C ASN A 167 2.25 18.23 -17.24
N GLU A 168 1.72 19.13 -16.41
CA GLU A 168 2.50 19.81 -15.35
C GLU A 168 3.01 18.81 -14.32
N THR A 169 2.16 17.87 -13.87
CA THR A 169 2.55 16.80 -12.94
C THR A 169 3.61 15.88 -13.55
N ALA A 170 3.45 15.47 -14.80
CA ALA A 170 4.44 14.62 -15.48
C ALA A 170 5.80 15.33 -15.63
N ALA A 171 5.78 16.64 -15.93
CA ALA A 171 7.00 17.45 -15.98
C ALA A 171 7.65 17.59 -14.59
N GLN A 172 6.87 17.76 -13.52
CA GLN A 172 7.42 17.80 -12.17
C GLN A 172 8.07 16.47 -11.78
N ALA A 173 7.38 15.35 -12.02
CA ALA A 173 7.88 14.02 -11.67
C ALA A 173 9.16 13.64 -12.43
N SER A 174 9.25 14.00 -13.73
CA SER A 174 10.44 13.69 -14.55
C SER A 174 11.67 14.54 -14.20
N ASN A 175 11.47 15.76 -13.69
CA ASN A 175 12.55 16.65 -13.29
C ASN A 175 12.96 16.49 -11.81
N ALA A 176 12.27 15.64 -11.07
CA ALA A 176 12.55 15.41 -9.65
C ALA A 176 13.89 14.69 -9.45
N PRO A 177 14.75 15.15 -8.52
CA PRO A 177 15.91 14.36 -8.11
C PRO A 177 15.48 12.97 -7.61
N ILE A 178 16.28 11.95 -7.93
CA ILE A 178 16.06 10.58 -7.46
C ILE A 178 15.99 10.59 -5.92
N GLY A 179 14.89 10.08 -5.37
CA GLY A 179 14.65 10.03 -3.93
C GLY A 179 14.08 11.30 -3.29
N SER A 180 13.74 12.32 -4.08
CA SER A 180 13.02 13.50 -3.57
C SER A 180 11.51 13.24 -3.42
N LYS A 181 10.90 13.77 -2.36
CA LYS A 181 9.43 13.82 -2.21
C LYS A 181 8.89 14.87 -3.18
N SER A 182 8.61 14.46 -4.42
CA SER A 182 8.36 15.42 -5.51
C SER A 182 6.98 16.09 -5.53
N LEU A 183 6.08 15.76 -4.60
CA LEU A 183 4.67 16.18 -4.65
C LEU A 183 4.18 16.82 -3.35
N GLU A 184 5.03 17.56 -2.64
CA GLU A 184 4.52 18.52 -1.66
C GLU A 184 3.82 19.66 -2.41
N PRO A 185 2.55 19.98 -2.12
CA PRO A 185 1.93 21.18 -2.66
C PRO A 185 2.75 22.38 -2.18
N LYS A 186 3.32 23.15 -3.12
CA LYS A 186 3.91 24.45 -2.81
C LYS A 186 2.82 25.31 -2.18
N LYS A 187 2.96 25.57 -0.88
CA LYS A 187 2.11 26.48 -0.13
C LYS A 187 2.29 27.92 -0.61
#